data_AF-D3FQ40-F1
#
_entry.id   AF-D3FQ40-F1
#
_cell.length_a   1.000
_cell.length_b   1.000
_cell.length_c   1.000
_cell.angle_alpha   90.00
_cell.angle_beta   90.00
_cell.angle_gamma   90.00
#
_symmetry.space_group_name_H-M   'P 1'
#
loop_
_entity.id
_entity.type
_entity.pdbx_description
1 polymer ?
#
loop_
_entity_poly.entity_id
_entity_poly.type
_entity_poly.pdbx_seq_one_letter_code
_entity_poly.pdbx_strand_id
1 'polypeptide(L)'
;MENLQIRRLQRYFILAKVAFGSTFYVNLYQSSSSTFLQPPSPKIEKSCYISLLNQGYIEPAYGSSSGNQSYRLTPLGRNYLITQATDWTEEVKRHIHTLKPLLESKRARVSKLTNYAFMSQYLNYAHVIPFYILLIFKNEEIPLKITEIEKKIKRLYGFHTTTPTVKRYVLILEEKEYIKRIEGASAASFVYNQAKTIAWSTYRTAAYKEIENGIHHLQELVQLFEHIIKWPSTKNLQYI
;
A
#
# COMPACT_ATOMS: atom_id res chain seq x y z
N MET A 1 10.92 12.55 2.27
CA MET A 1 9.51 12.38 2.70
C MET A 1 9.14 10.92 2.98
N GLU A 2 9.54 9.95 2.15
CA GLU A 2 9.20 8.51 2.35
C GLU A 2 9.68 7.93 3.69
N ASN A 3 10.89 8.27 4.13
CA ASN A 3 11.43 7.81 5.43
C ASN A 3 10.60 8.25 6.65
N LEU A 4 9.89 9.39 6.58
CA LEU A 4 9.09 9.87 7.70
C LEU A 4 7.78 9.08 7.83
N GLN A 5 7.13 8.81 6.70
CA GLN A 5 5.87 8.05 6.65
C GLN A 5 6.09 6.59 7.04
N ILE A 6 7.17 5.97 6.56
CA ILE A 6 7.55 4.60 6.95
C ILE A 6 7.82 4.53 8.45
N ARG A 7 8.53 5.51 9.03
CA ARG A 7 8.76 5.56 10.49
C ARG A 7 7.51 5.85 11.30
N ARG A 8 6.55 6.62 10.77
CA ARG A 8 5.24 6.85 11.41
C ARG A 8 4.45 5.54 11.46
N LEU A 9 4.47 4.81 10.35
CA LEU A 9 3.83 3.51 10.20
C LEU A 9 4.42 2.44 11.14
N GLN A 10 5.75 2.31 11.16
CA GLN A 10 6.44 1.39 12.06
C GLN A 10 6.15 1.68 13.54
N ARG A 11 6.10 2.96 13.92
CA ARG A 11 5.74 3.39 15.28
C ARG A 11 4.32 3.00 15.65
N TYR A 12 3.35 3.25 14.77
CA TYR A 12 1.97 2.80 14.98
C TYR A 12 1.90 1.29 15.19
N PHE A 13 2.58 0.51 14.35
CA PHE A 13 2.49 -0.94 14.46
C PHE A 13 3.08 -1.45 15.77
N ILE A 14 4.17 -0.84 16.26
CA ILE A 14 4.69 -1.18 17.58
C ILE A 14 3.71 -0.81 18.69
N LEU A 15 3.01 0.32 18.58
CA LEU A 15 1.93 0.65 19.52
C LEU A 15 0.78 -0.38 19.48
N ALA A 16 0.39 -0.84 18.28
CA ALA A 16 -0.59 -1.90 18.13
C ALA A 16 -0.09 -3.24 18.71
N LYS A 17 1.20 -3.57 18.57
CA LYS A 17 1.83 -4.74 19.21
C LYS A 17 1.72 -4.67 20.74
N VAL A 18 2.05 -3.52 21.30
CA VAL A 18 1.98 -3.28 22.76
C VAL A 18 0.53 -3.35 23.26
N ALA A 19 -0.44 -2.91 22.46
CA ALA A 19 -1.85 -2.90 22.85
C ALA A 19 -2.56 -4.26 22.69
N PHE A 20 -2.22 -5.04 21.66
CA PHE A 20 -3.02 -6.20 21.23
C PHE A 20 -2.23 -7.51 21.09
N GLY A 21 -0.92 -7.51 21.29
CA GLY A 21 -0.11 -8.72 21.15
C GLY A 21 0.57 -8.90 19.79
N SER A 22 1.52 -9.83 19.77
CA SER A 22 2.34 -10.15 18.59
C SER A 22 1.53 -10.74 17.44
N THR A 23 0.45 -11.48 17.70
CA THR A 23 -0.44 -12.04 16.66
C THR A 23 -1.18 -10.95 15.91
N PHE A 24 -1.75 -9.99 16.63
CA PHE A 24 -2.41 -8.83 16.02
C PHE A 24 -1.43 -7.97 15.22
N TYR A 25 -0.23 -7.78 15.78
CA TYR A 25 0.88 -7.12 15.08
C TYR A 25 1.22 -7.80 13.77
N VAL A 26 1.43 -9.13 13.75
CA VAL A 26 1.77 -9.86 12.53
C VAL A 26 0.68 -9.71 11.47
N ASN A 27 -0.60 -9.78 11.85
CA ASN A 27 -1.71 -9.60 10.91
C ASN A 27 -1.73 -8.20 10.26
N LEU A 28 -1.29 -7.16 10.96
CA LEU A 28 -1.16 -5.81 10.39
C LEU A 28 -0.07 -5.71 9.30
N TYR A 29 0.92 -6.61 9.29
CA TYR A 29 1.97 -6.69 8.26
C TYR A 29 1.66 -7.72 7.16
N GLN A 30 0.68 -8.62 7.36
CA GLN A 30 0.36 -9.66 6.40
C GLN A 30 -0.41 -9.06 5.21
N SER A 31 0.30 -8.63 4.16
CA SER A 31 -0.22 -8.62 2.79
C SER A 31 0.86 -8.59 1.73
N SER A 32 0.85 -9.63 0.88
CA SER A 32 1.63 -9.84 -0.36
C SER A 32 3.14 -9.57 -0.29
N SER A 33 3.91 -10.14 -1.22
CA SER A 33 5.39 -10.18 -1.21
C SER A 33 6.09 -8.82 -1.44
N SER A 34 5.41 -7.71 -1.13
CA SER A 34 5.89 -6.34 -1.28
C SER A 34 6.90 -6.01 -0.20
N THR A 35 8.12 -5.61 -0.60
CA THR A 35 9.27 -5.30 0.28
C THR A 35 9.04 -4.13 1.25
N PHE A 36 7.90 -3.44 1.16
CA PHE A 36 7.64 -2.22 1.94
C PHE A 36 7.21 -2.45 3.39
N LEU A 37 6.67 -3.62 3.73
CA LEU A 37 6.31 -3.99 5.12
C LEU A 37 6.77 -5.40 5.47
N GLN A 38 8.05 -5.67 5.29
CA GLN A 38 8.64 -6.64 6.19
C GLN A 38 8.54 -6.09 7.63
N PRO A 39 8.34 -6.96 8.63
CA PRO A 39 8.52 -6.57 10.01
C PRO A 39 9.84 -5.79 10.13
N PRO A 40 9.85 -4.61 10.79
CA PRO A 40 11.05 -3.81 10.97
C PRO A 40 12.17 -4.71 11.49
N SER A 41 13.38 -4.53 10.95
CA SER A 41 14.54 -5.23 11.50
C SER A 41 14.66 -4.95 13.00
N PRO A 42 15.26 -5.85 13.80
CA PRO A 42 15.34 -5.68 15.25
C PRO A 42 15.93 -4.33 15.69
N LYS A 43 16.87 -3.78 14.89
CA LYS A 43 17.45 -2.46 15.11
C LYS A 43 16.43 -1.33 14.97
N ILE A 44 15.61 -1.39 13.92
CA ILE A 44 14.56 -0.40 13.66
C ILE A 44 13.47 -0.51 14.72
N GLU A 45 13.08 -1.74 15.06
CA GLU A 45 12.09 -2.00 16.11
C GLU A 45 12.53 -1.39 17.45
N LYS A 46 13.77 -1.66 17.89
CA LYS A 46 14.35 -1.06 19.11
C LYS A 46 14.36 0.47 19.07
N SER A 47 14.72 1.06 17.93
CA SER A 47 14.73 2.53 17.77
C SER A 47 13.33 3.14 17.88
N CYS A 48 12.31 2.43 17.43
CA CYS A 48 10.92 2.87 17.54
C CYS A 48 10.43 2.74 18.99
N TYR A 49 10.75 1.65 19.70
CA TYR A 49 10.45 1.55 21.14
C TYR A 49 11.05 2.71 21.94
N ILE A 50 12.33 3.04 21.72
CA ILE A 50 12.99 4.18 22.36
C ILE A 50 12.25 5.49 22.03
N SER A 51 11.90 5.69 20.76
CA SER A 51 11.15 6.89 20.35
C SER A 51 9.78 6.98 21.02
N LEU A 52 9.06 5.87 21.16
CA LEU A 52 7.73 5.84 21.76
C LEU A 52 7.78 6.03 23.28
N LEU A 53 8.82 5.51 23.94
CA LEU A 53 9.12 5.76 25.35
C LEU A 53 9.40 7.25 25.60
N ASN A 54 10.28 7.85 24.80
CA ASN A 54 10.65 9.27 24.94
C ASN A 54 9.45 10.20 24.67
N GLN A 55 8.49 9.76 23.85
CA GLN A 55 7.25 10.48 23.57
C GLN A 55 6.15 10.22 24.62
N GLY A 56 6.41 9.35 25.61
CA GLY A 56 5.44 9.00 26.64
C GLY A 56 4.23 8.22 26.10
N TYR A 57 4.34 7.57 24.94
CA TYR A 57 3.26 6.76 24.36
C TYR A 57 3.23 5.35 24.94
N ILE A 58 4.37 4.86 25.38
CA ILE A 58 4.51 3.61 26.12
C ILE A 58 5.39 3.85 27.35
N GLU A 59 5.29 2.97 28.33
CA GLU A 59 6.11 2.98 29.53
C GLU A 59 6.44 1.54 29.96
N PRO A 60 7.54 1.31 30.70
CA PRO A 60 7.87 -0.03 31.19
C PRO A 60 6.75 -0.59 32.06
N ALA A 61 6.37 -1.85 31.83
CA ALA A 61 5.47 -2.57 32.71
C ALA A 61 6.30 -3.20 33.85
N TYR A 62 6.27 -2.59 35.03
CA TYR A 62 6.93 -3.15 36.21
C TYR A 62 6.17 -4.40 36.69
N GLY A 63 6.89 -5.51 36.87
CA GLY A 63 6.35 -6.76 37.44
C GLY A 63 6.42 -8.02 36.57
N SER A 64 7.10 -8.02 35.41
CA SER A 64 7.33 -9.27 34.65
C SER A 64 8.54 -10.03 35.21
N SER A 65 8.31 -11.27 35.63
CA SER A 65 9.33 -12.19 36.15
C SER A 65 10.21 -12.84 35.07
N SER A 66 10.01 -12.48 33.79
CA SER A 66 10.56 -13.19 32.63
C SER A 66 11.80 -12.54 31.98
N GLY A 67 12.36 -11.47 32.53
CA GLY A 67 13.57 -10.82 31.98
C GLY A 67 13.37 -10.14 30.61
N ASN A 68 12.19 -10.24 30.02
CA ASN A 68 11.78 -9.49 28.84
C ASN A 68 11.20 -8.13 29.27
N GLN A 69 11.68 -7.05 28.64
CA GLN A 69 11.11 -5.72 28.81
C GLN A 69 9.69 -5.68 28.25
N SER A 70 8.70 -5.86 29.12
CA SER A 70 7.30 -5.65 28.80
C SER A 70 6.97 -4.15 28.83
N TYR A 71 6.17 -3.68 27.88
CA TYR A 71 5.72 -2.29 27.80
C TYR A 71 4.21 -2.23 28.00
N ARG A 72 3.74 -1.15 28.63
CA ARG A 72 2.31 -0.81 28.68
C ARG A 72 2.01 0.45 27.89
N LEU A 73 0.82 0.49 27.30
CA LEU A 73 0.32 1.64 26.55
C LEU A 73 -0.17 2.72 27.52
N THR A 74 0.32 3.96 27.39
CA THR A 74 -0.15 5.09 28.19
C THR A 74 -1.46 5.66 27.62
N PRO A 75 -2.21 6.50 28.38
CA PRO A 75 -3.35 7.23 27.83
C PRO A 75 -2.99 8.07 26.60
N LEU A 76 -1.79 8.68 26.60
CA LEU A 76 -1.30 9.48 25.47
C LEU A 76 -1.04 8.60 24.23
N GLY A 77 -0.38 7.45 24.42
CA GLY A 77 -0.14 6.50 23.34
C GLY A 77 -1.42 5.89 22.79
N ARG A 78 -2.42 5.65 23.65
CA ARG A 78 -3.76 5.22 23.25
C ARG A 78 -4.44 6.25 22.36
N ASN A 79 -4.46 7.51 22.78
CA ASN A 79 -5.05 8.58 21.99
C ASN A 79 -4.36 8.69 20.63
N TYR A 80 -3.03 8.61 20.60
CA TYR A 80 -2.28 8.58 19.36
C TYR A 80 -2.69 7.39 18.48
N LEU A 81 -2.76 6.18 19.03
CA LEU A 81 -3.14 4.96 18.31
C LEU A 81 -4.54 5.07 17.69
N ILE A 82 -5.52 5.58 18.44
CA ILE A 82 -6.90 5.79 17.96
C ILE A 82 -6.94 6.85 16.85
N THR A 83 -6.25 7.98 17.03
CA THR A 83 -6.17 9.03 16.00
C THR A 83 -5.57 8.50 14.70
N GLN A 84 -4.47 7.75 14.78
CA GLN A 84 -3.85 7.13 13.61
C GLN A 84 -4.79 6.12 12.94
N ALA A 85 -5.43 5.24 13.72
CA ALA A 85 -6.39 4.27 13.20
C ALA A 85 -7.57 4.96 12.50
N THR A 86 -8.04 6.09 13.02
CA THR A 86 -9.14 6.88 12.45
C THR A 86 -8.73 7.51 11.12
N ASP A 87 -7.59 8.21 11.08
CA ASP A 87 -7.05 8.82 9.87
C ASP A 87 -6.89 7.78 8.75
N TRP A 88 -6.34 6.61 9.09
CA TRP A 88 -6.11 5.54 8.12
C TRP A 88 -7.39 4.82 7.71
N THR A 89 -8.37 4.66 8.60
CA THR A 89 -9.68 4.11 8.25
C THR A 89 -10.34 4.93 7.15
N GLU A 90 -10.41 6.25 7.33
CA GLU A 90 -11.02 7.16 6.35
C GLU A 90 -10.24 7.21 5.04
N GLU A 91 -8.92 7.08 5.10
CA GLU A 91 -8.09 6.99 3.90
C GLU A 91 -8.30 5.67 3.15
N VAL A 92 -8.31 4.52 3.83
CA VAL A 92 -8.55 3.21 3.21
C VAL A 92 -9.96 3.17 2.60
N LYS A 93 -10.98 3.71 3.28
CA LYS A 93 -12.34 3.84 2.75
C LYS A 93 -12.38 4.66 1.45
N ARG A 94 -11.67 5.80 1.41
CA ARG A 94 -11.52 6.60 0.17
C ARG A 94 -10.86 5.82 -0.95
N HIS A 95 -9.83 5.02 -0.65
CA HIS A 95 -9.17 4.17 -1.64
C HIS A 95 -10.10 3.09 -2.18
N ILE A 96 -10.81 2.36 -1.32
CA ILE A 96 -11.82 1.35 -1.74
C ILE A 96 -12.88 2.00 -2.64
N HIS A 97 -13.42 3.16 -2.23
CA HIS A 97 -14.39 3.91 -3.03
C HIS A 97 -13.86 4.28 -4.42
N THR A 98 -12.54 4.50 -4.54
CA THR A 98 -11.92 4.84 -5.82
C THR A 98 -11.57 3.61 -6.67
N LEU A 99 -11.32 2.46 -6.05
CA LEU A 99 -11.03 1.20 -6.76
C LEU A 99 -12.29 0.50 -7.28
N LYS A 100 -13.41 0.55 -6.54
CA LYS A 100 -14.68 -0.09 -6.95
C LYS A 100 -15.14 0.31 -8.37
N PRO A 101 -15.11 1.59 -8.77
CA PRO A 101 -15.46 2.00 -10.13
C PRO A 101 -14.58 1.39 -11.23
N LEU A 102 -13.34 0.97 -10.95
CA LEU A 102 -12.48 0.29 -11.94
C LEU A 102 -12.98 -1.11 -12.29
N LEU A 103 -13.67 -1.76 -11.34
CA LEU A 103 -14.33 -3.06 -11.54
C LEU A 103 -15.67 -2.87 -12.26
N GLU A 104 -16.41 -1.82 -11.90
CA GLU A 104 -17.78 -1.58 -12.38
C GLU A 104 -17.84 -0.86 -13.74
N SER A 105 -16.86 -0.02 -14.08
CA SER A 105 -16.88 0.82 -15.28
C SER A 105 -15.65 0.62 -16.18
N LYS A 106 -15.87 0.57 -17.50
CA LYS A 106 -14.79 0.55 -18.51
C LYS A 106 -13.95 1.86 -18.55
N ARG A 107 -14.30 2.88 -17.75
CA ARG A 107 -13.67 4.21 -17.72
C ARG A 107 -13.76 4.81 -16.31
N ALA A 108 -13.00 4.31 -15.35
CA ALA A 108 -12.89 4.98 -14.06
C ALA A 108 -11.78 6.03 -14.10
N ARG A 109 -12.11 7.27 -13.72
CA ARG A 109 -11.13 8.28 -13.30
C ARG A 109 -10.97 8.13 -11.80
N VAL A 110 -9.77 7.79 -11.36
CA VAL A 110 -9.45 7.72 -9.93
C VAL A 110 -9.14 9.14 -9.46
N SER A 111 -9.93 9.67 -8.53
CA SER A 111 -9.61 10.94 -7.88
C SER A 111 -8.26 10.85 -7.16
N LYS A 112 -7.51 11.95 -7.17
CA LYS A 112 -6.14 12.10 -6.65
C LYS A 112 -5.92 11.34 -5.33
N LEU A 113 -5.40 10.11 -5.40
CA LEU A 113 -5.00 9.34 -4.23
C LEU A 113 -3.66 9.92 -3.72
N THR A 114 -3.67 10.39 -2.48
CA THR A 114 -2.45 10.85 -1.82
C THR A 114 -1.61 9.65 -1.42
N ASN A 115 -0.30 9.80 -1.62
CA ASN A 115 0.69 8.74 -1.49
C ASN A 115 0.82 8.26 -0.04
N TYR A 116 0.36 7.06 0.30
CA TYR A 116 0.66 6.41 1.57
C TYR A 116 1.09 4.95 1.40
N ALA A 117 2.09 4.58 2.19
CA ALA A 117 2.86 3.34 2.06
C ALA A 117 2.02 2.06 2.06
N PHE A 118 0.84 2.07 2.69
CA PHE A 118 -0.06 0.91 2.79
C PHE A 118 -0.55 0.38 1.45
N MET A 119 -0.83 1.24 0.48
CA MET A 119 -1.52 0.83 -0.75
C MET A 119 -0.68 -0.08 -1.63
N SER A 120 0.64 0.07 -1.58
CA SER A 120 1.59 -0.78 -2.30
C SER A 120 1.86 -2.15 -1.70
N GLN A 121 1.13 -2.50 -0.65
CA GLN A 121 1.30 -3.75 0.07
C GLN A 121 0.16 -4.71 -0.22
N TYR A 122 -1.07 -4.20 -0.37
CA TYR A 122 -2.26 -5.03 -0.58
C TYR A 122 -2.62 -5.26 -2.04
N LEU A 123 -1.96 -4.55 -2.96
CA LEU A 123 -2.15 -4.70 -4.40
C LEU A 123 -0.90 -5.32 -5.02
N ASN A 124 -1.01 -6.53 -5.59
CA ASN A 124 0.09 -7.14 -6.33
C ASN A 124 0.19 -6.51 -7.72
N TYR A 125 1.26 -5.75 -7.91
CA TYR A 125 1.44 -4.85 -9.04
C TYR A 125 1.87 -5.51 -10.34
N ALA A 126 2.12 -6.83 -10.31
CA ALA A 126 2.55 -7.60 -11.47
C ALA A 126 1.56 -7.53 -12.64
N HIS A 127 0.27 -7.44 -12.37
CA HIS A 127 -0.78 -7.44 -13.39
C HIS A 127 -1.45 -6.06 -13.56
N VAL A 128 -1.48 -5.25 -12.50
CA VAL A 128 -2.15 -3.94 -12.48
C VAL A 128 -1.38 -2.89 -13.29
N ILE A 129 -0.04 -2.81 -13.13
CA ILE A 129 0.76 -1.81 -13.85
C ILE A 129 0.75 -2.07 -15.36
N PRO A 130 1.00 -3.30 -15.87
CA PRO A 130 0.84 -3.60 -17.29
C PRO A 130 -0.55 -3.27 -17.84
N PHE A 131 -1.61 -3.56 -17.07
CA PHE A 131 -2.97 -3.23 -17.46
C PHE A 131 -3.18 -1.72 -17.63
N TYR A 132 -2.71 -0.89 -16.70
CA TYR A 132 -2.80 0.56 -16.84
C TYR A 132 -1.98 1.11 -18.00
N ILE A 133 -0.79 0.55 -18.26
CA ILE A 133 0.03 0.92 -19.42
C ILE A 133 -0.76 0.65 -20.71
N LEU A 134 -1.34 -0.55 -20.84
CA LEU A 134 -2.16 -0.93 -22.00
C LEU A 134 -3.42 -0.06 -22.12
N LEU A 135 -4.09 0.28 -21.01
CA LEU A 135 -5.26 1.15 -21.01
C LEU A 135 -4.92 2.58 -21.44
N ILE A 136 -3.76 3.11 -21.04
CA ILE A 136 -3.26 4.40 -21.52
C ILE A 136 -3.05 4.35 -23.03
N PHE A 137 -2.28 3.38 -23.53
CA PHE A 137 -2.00 3.23 -24.95
C PHE A 137 -3.22 2.94 -25.81
N LYS A 138 -4.23 2.26 -25.27
CA LYS A 138 -5.49 2.00 -25.96
C LYS A 138 -6.34 3.26 -26.10
N ASN A 139 -6.29 4.16 -25.11
CA ASN A 139 -7.06 5.40 -25.12
C ASN A 139 -6.32 6.54 -25.81
N GLU A 140 -5.00 6.42 -25.96
CA GLU A 140 -4.12 7.44 -26.52
C GLU A 140 -3.40 6.85 -27.73
N GLU A 141 -3.82 7.24 -28.93
CA GLU A 141 -3.22 6.81 -30.20
C GLU A 141 -1.91 7.56 -30.51
N ILE A 142 -1.25 8.11 -29.49
CA ILE A 142 0.00 8.86 -29.61
C ILE A 142 1.17 8.10 -29.00
N PRO A 143 2.40 8.29 -29.51
CA PRO A 143 3.59 7.74 -28.89
C PRO A 143 3.83 8.34 -27.50
N LEU A 144 4.13 7.50 -26.50
CA LEU A 144 4.42 7.95 -25.14
C LEU A 144 5.78 7.48 -24.65
N LYS A 145 6.46 8.35 -23.90
CA LYS A 145 7.69 8.04 -23.16
C LYS A 145 7.37 7.41 -21.82
N ILE A 146 8.31 6.62 -21.28
CA ILE A 146 8.17 5.96 -19.96
C ILE A 146 7.80 6.95 -18.84
N THR A 147 8.39 8.14 -18.84
CA THR A 147 8.11 9.19 -17.83
C THR A 147 6.71 9.78 -17.97
N GLU A 148 6.15 9.81 -19.18
CA GLU A 148 4.77 10.26 -19.42
C GLU A 148 3.76 9.22 -18.98
N ILE A 149 4.06 7.94 -19.24
CA ILE A 149 3.27 6.80 -18.75
C ILE A 149 3.21 6.82 -17.23
N GLU A 150 4.35 6.98 -16.54
CA GLU A 150 4.40 7.09 -15.07
C GLU A 150 3.50 8.23 -14.54
N LYS A 151 3.65 9.44 -15.12
CA LYS A 151 2.83 10.60 -14.74
C LYS A 151 1.34 10.35 -14.96
N LYS A 152 0.98 9.69 -16.06
CA LYS A 152 -0.41 9.34 -16.38
C LYS A 152 -0.97 8.29 -15.44
N ILE A 153 -0.20 7.25 -15.08
CA ILE A 153 -0.60 6.26 -14.10
C ILE A 153 -0.95 6.93 -12.76
N LYS A 154 -0.08 7.84 -12.30
CA LYS A 154 -0.33 8.63 -11.09
C LYS A 154 -1.54 9.55 -11.22
N ARG A 155 -1.67 10.25 -12.35
CA ARG A 155 -2.73 11.26 -12.55
C ARG A 155 -4.12 10.65 -12.75
N LEU A 156 -4.21 9.58 -13.55
CA LEU A 156 -5.48 8.97 -13.97
C LEU A 156 -5.95 7.89 -13.01
N TYR A 157 -5.00 7.17 -12.41
CA TYR A 157 -5.29 6.01 -11.56
C TYR A 157 -4.82 6.21 -10.11
N GLY A 158 -4.40 7.43 -9.73
CA GLY A 158 -3.95 7.77 -8.38
C GLY A 158 -2.70 7.00 -7.93
N PHE A 159 -2.07 6.28 -8.84
CA PHE A 159 -1.20 5.18 -8.47
C PHE A 159 0.26 5.61 -8.52
N HIS A 160 0.95 5.47 -7.39
CA HIS A 160 2.36 5.82 -7.31
C HIS A 160 3.22 4.62 -7.72
N THR A 161 3.96 4.81 -8.81
CA THR A 161 4.93 3.85 -9.34
C THR A 161 6.23 4.58 -9.64
N THR A 162 7.33 3.85 -9.75
CA THR A 162 8.65 4.41 -10.08
C THR A 162 8.95 4.24 -11.57
N THR A 163 9.78 5.11 -12.13
CA THR A 163 10.25 4.98 -13.52
C THR A 163 10.89 3.61 -13.80
N PRO A 164 11.74 3.04 -12.92
CA PRO A 164 12.25 1.67 -13.10
C PRO A 164 11.15 0.60 -13.19
N THR A 165 10.13 0.68 -12.34
CA THR A 165 8.99 -0.24 -12.37
C THR A 165 8.22 -0.13 -13.69
N VAL A 166 7.92 1.10 -14.13
CA VAL A 166 7.22 1.32 -15.41
C VAL A 166 8.07 0.82 -16.58
N LYS A 167 9.38 1.13 -16.59
CA LYS A 167 10.32 0.63 -17.61
C LYS A 167 10.31 -0.89 -17.70
N ARG A 168 10.38 -1.60 -16.57
CA ARG A 168 10.35 -3.06 -16.53
C ARG A 168 9.10 -3.60 -17.24
N TYR A 169 7.92 -3.08 -16.93
CA TYR A 169 6.67 -3.56 -17.53
C TYR A 169 6.48 -3.12 -18.97
N VAL A 170 6.95 -1.93 -19.36
CA VAL A 170 6.99 -1.49 -20.77
C VAL A 170 7.83 -2.48 -21.59
N LEU A 171 9.02 -2.86 -21.12
CA LEU A 171 9.87 -3.83 -21.83
C LEU A 171 9.22 -5.21 -21.94
N ILE A 172 8.53 -5.70 -20.88
CA ILE A 172 7.78 -6.97 -20.93
C ILE A 172 6.63 -6.88 -21.95
N LEU A 173 5.94 -5.74 -22.02
CA LEU A 173 4.85 -5.54 -22.98
C LEU A 173 5.38 -5.41 -24.42
N GLU A 174 6.57 -4.83 -24.61
CA GLU A 174 7.29 -4.76 -25.89
C GLU A 174 7.72 -6.15 -26.35
N GLU A 175 8.35 -6.94 -25.48
CA GLU A 175 8.78 -8.33 -25.76
C GLU A 175 7.60 -9.24 -26.15
N LYS A 176 6.44 -9.03 -25.52
CA LYS A 176 5.20 -9.75 -25.87
C LYS A 176 4.46 -9.14 -27.08
N GLU A 177 5.04 -8.12 -27.69
CA GLU A 177 4.56 -7.41 -28.88
C GLU A 177 3.21 -6.70 -28.69
N TYR A 178 2.83 -6.35 -27.46
CA TYR A 178 1.61 -5.58 -27.19
C TYR A 178 1.78 -4.09 -27.46
N ILE A 179 3.01 -3.61 -27.38
CA ILE A 179 3.41 -2.27 -27.75
C ILE A 179 4.63 -2.36 -28.66
N LYS A 180 4.83 -1.37 -29.52
CA LYS A 180 6.00 -1.26 -30.39
C LYS A 180 6.79 -0.01 -30.03
N ARG A 181 8.11 -0.14 -30.00
CA ARG A 181 9.01 1.01 -29.92
C ARG A 181 9.08 1.69 -31.28
N ILE A 182 9.08 3.01 -31.26
CA ILE A 182 9.34 3.83 -32.44
C ILE A 182 10.84 4.07 -32.53
N GLU A 183 11.45 3.59 -33.61
CA GLU A 183 12.85 3.87 -33.94
C GLU A 183 13.00 5.32 -34.42
N GLY A 184 14.09 6.00 -34.01
CA GLY A 184 14.42 7.37 -34.45
C GLY A 184 13.89 8.53 -33.59
N ALA A 185 13.12 8.27 -32.52
CA ALA A 185 12.73 9.31 -31.57
C ALA A 185 13.88 9.65 -30.60
N SER A 186 14.05 10.93 -30.25
CA SER A 186 15.11 11.41 -29.31
C SER A 186 15.06 10.80 -27.91
N ALA A 187 13.93 10.19 -27.55
CA ALA A 187 13.78 9.29 -26.42
C ALA A 187 12.89 8.11 -26.82
N ALA A 188 13.21 6.90 -26.33
CA ALA A 188 12.44 5.68 -26.60
C ALA A 188 10.95 5.91 -26.29
N SER A 189 10.14 5.92 -27.34
CA SER A 189 8.70 6.16 -27.32
C SER A 189 7.98 4.93 -27.85
N PHE A 190 6.79 4.65 -27.31
CA PHE A 190 6.07 3.40 -27.58
C PHE A 190 4.65 3.68 -28.06
N VAL A 191 4.07 2.77 -28.85
CA VAL A 191 2.69 2.83 -29.36
C VAL A 191 2.00 1.47 -29.22
N TYR A 192 0.67 1.47 -29.16
CA TYR A 192 -0.13 0.25 -29.06
C TYR A 192 -0.04 -0.61 -30.34
N ASN A 193 0.12 -1.93 -30.19
CA ASN A 193 0.01 -2.85 -31.32
C ASN A 193 -1.45 -3.31 -31.50
N GLN A 194 -2.16 -2.68 -32.44
CA GLN A 194 -3.59 -2.97 -32.71
C GLN A 194 -3.86 -4.43 -33.12
N ALA A 195 -2.86 -5.18 -33.59
CA ALA A 195 -3.01 -6.58 -34.03
C ALA A 195 -3.23 -7.58 -32.87
N LYS A 196 -2.98 -7.21 -31.61
CA LYS A 196 -3.16 -8.10 -30.43
C LYS A 196 -4.30 -7.66 -29.52
N THR A 197 -5.51 -7.56 -30.06
CA THR A 197 -6.75 -7.29 -29.28
C THR A 197 -7.01 -8.33 -28.19
N ILE A 198 -6.51 -9.56 -28.35
CA ILE A 198 -6.63 -10.71 -27.42
C ILE A 198 -5.83 -10.49 -26.12
N ALA A 199 -4.79 -9.65 -26.14
CA ALA A 199 -3.99 -9.29 -24.95
C ALA A 199 -4.81 -8.64 -23.84
N TRP A 200 -5.82 -7.88 -24.27
CA TRP A 200 -6.64 -7.05 -23.41
C TRP A 200 -7.41 -7.89 -22.39
N SER A 201 -7.97 -9.03 -22.80
CA SER A 201 -8.78 -9.85 -21.89
C SER A 201 -7.93 -10.49 -20.79
N THR A 202 -6.73 -10.98 -21.11
CA THR A 202 -5.89 -11.70 -20.13
C THR A 202 -5.36 -10.76 -19.04
N TYR A 203 -4.79 -9.61 -19.42
CA TYR A 203 -4.32 -8.62 -18.43
C TYR A 203 -5.46 -7.97 -17.68
N ARG A 204 -6.63 -7.77 -18.33
CA ARG A 204 -7.81 -7.23 -17.65
C ARG A 204 -8.34 -8.16 -16.58
N THR A 205 -8.53 -9.45 -16.88
CA THR A 205 -9.02 -10.42 -15.90
C THR A 205 -8.05 -10.56 -14.72
N ALA A 206 -6.75 -10.67 -15.00
CA ALA A 206 -5.74 -10.73 -13.96
C ALA A 206 -5.70 -9.44 -13.11
N ALA A 207 -5.71 -8.26 -13.74
CA ALA A 207 -5.71 -6.99 -13.02
C ALA A 207 -6.98 -6.79 -12.20
N TYR A 208 -8.15 -7.19 -12.71
CA TYR A 208 -9.41 -7.09 -11.98
C TYR A 208 -9.41 -7.99 -10.75
N LYS A 209 -8.96 -9.25 -10.90
CA LYS A 209 -8.80 -10.16 -9.76
C LYS A 209 -7.84 -9.61 -8.70
N GLU A 210 -6.73 -9.00 -9.11
CA GLU A 210 -5.79 -8.36 -8.17
C GLU A 210 -6.40 -7.13 -7.48
N ILE A 211 -7.21 -6.34 -8.18
CA ILE A 211 -7.94 -5.21 -7.59
C ILE A 211 -9.02 -5.71 -6.62
N GLU A 212 -9.76 -6.76 -6.96
CA GLU A 212 -10.75 -7.41 -6.09
C GLU A 212 -10.11 -7.94 -4.80
N ASN A 213 -9.02 -8.70 -4.93
CA ASN A 213 -8.25 -9.18 -3.80
C ASN A 213 -7.71 -8.02 -2.94
N GLY A 214 -7.20 -6.97 -3.57
CA GLY A 214 -6.75 -5.78 -2.87
C GLY A 214 -7.87 -5.08 -2.12
N ILE A 215 -9.05 -4.92 -2.72
CA ILE A 215 -10.23 -4.37 -2.03
C ILE A 215 -10.59 -5.22 -0.82
N HIS A 216 -10.59 -6.56 -0.95
CA HIS A 216 -10.88 -7.47 0.16
C HIS A 216 -9.93 -7.25 1.33
N HIS A 217 -8.62 -7.23 1.08
CA HIS A 217 -7.64 -6.97 2.13
C HIS A 217 -7.74 -5.57 2.74
N LEU A 218 -8.06 -4.55 1.94
CA LEU A 218 -8.31 -3.21 2.45
C LEU A 218 -9.55 -3.18 3.36
N GLN A 219 -10.57 -3.98 3.08
CA GLN A 219 -11.75 -4.12 3.96
C GLN A 219 -11.39 -4.82 5.27
N GLU A 220 -10.56 -5.87 5.24
CA GLU A 220 -10.03 -6.51 6.46
C GLU A 220 -9.25 -5.50 7.31
N LEU A 221 -8.42 -4.66 6.69
CA LEU A 221 -7.66 -3.63 7.38
C LEU A 221 -8.57 -2.57 8.02
N VAL A 222 -9.66 -2.18 7.34
CA VAL A 222 -10.69 -1.30 7.93
C VAL A 222 -11.29 -1.94 9.18
N GLN A 223 -11.63 -3.23 9.14
CA GLN A 223 -12.17 -3.93 10.31
C GLN A 223 -11.17 -3.95 11.48
N LEU A 224 -9.88 -4.15 11.20
CA LEU A 224 -8.82 -4.08 12.22
C LEU A 224 -8.71 -2.67 12.82
N PHE A 225 -8.72 -1.62 12.01
CA PHE A 225 -8.67 -0.25 12.53
C PHE A 225 -9.93 0.12 13.30
N GLU A 226 -11.11 -0.27 12.84
CA GLU A 226 -12.37 -0.06 13.56
C GLU A 226 -12.40 -0.81 14.91
N HIS A 227 -11.78 -1.99 14.99
CA HIS A 227 -11.57 -2.70 16.24
C HIS A 227 -10.70 -1.90 17.22
N ILE A 228 -9.60 -1.32 16.74
CA ILE A 228 -8.70 -0.48 17.55
C ILE A 228 -9.42 0.78 18.06
N ILE A 229 -10.21 1.43 17.21
CA ILE A 229 -10.97 2.65 17.56
C ILE A 229 -12.01 2.36 18.65
N LYS A 230 -12.72 1.22 18.54
CA LYS A 230 -13.79 0.82 19.47
C LYS A 230 -13.26 0.08 20.71
N TRP A 231 -11.95 -0.16 20.80
CA TRP A 231 -11.38 -0.93 21.90
C TRP A 231 -11.69 -0.24 23.24
N PRO A 232 -12.28 -0.95 24.23
CA PRO A 232 -12.67 -0.35 25.52
C PRO A 232 -11.46 -0.01 26.38
N SER A 233 -11.58 1.02 27.24
CA SER A 233 -10.50 1.52 28.10
C SER A 233 -10.09 0.60 29.25
N THR A 234 -10.89 -0.44 29.51
CA THR A 234 -10.87 -1.20 30.76
C THR A 234 -10.27 -2.61 30.65
N LYS A 235 -9.85 -3.07 29.46
CA LYS A 235 -9.13 -4.35 29.37
C LYS A 235 -7.70 -4.14 29.88
N ASN A 236 -7.50 -4.50 31.15
CA ASN A 236 -6.20 -4.60 31.80
C ASN A 236 -5.17 -5.21 30.84
N LEU A 237 -4.10 -4.45 30.63
CA LEU A 237 -2.93 -4.80 29.84
C LEU A 237 -2.42 -6.17 30.30
N GLN A 238 -2.68 -7.22 29.52
CA GLN A 238 -2.02 -8.49 29.74
C GLN A 238 -0.60 -8.40 29.20
N TYR A 239 0.33 -8.64 30.12
CA TYR A 239 1.77 -8.79 29.91
C TYR A 239 2.06 -9.64 28.67
N ILE A 240 2.81 -9.05 27.73
CA ILE A 240 3.52 -9.79 26.67
C ILE A 240 4.99 -9.85 27.07
#